data_AF-A0A6B3G8F4-F1
#
_entry.id   AF-A0A6B3G8F4-F1
#
_cell.length_a   1.000
_cell.length_b   1.000
_cell.length_c   1.000
_cell.angle_alpha   90.00
_cell.angle_beta   90.00
_cell.angle_gamma   90.00
#
_symmetry.space_group_name_H-M   'P 1'
#
loop_
_entity.id
_entity.type
_entity.pdbx_description
1 polymer ?
#
loop_
_entity_poly.entity_id
_entity_poly.type
_entity_poly.pdbx_seq_one_letter_code
_entity_poly.pdbx_strand_id
1 'polypeptide(L)'
;WVLWNLTGGPNGGIHATDVTNASRTMLMNLETLDWDEELLDFFGIPRAMLPKINPSSHPDAYGSTRTSRPLSAAIPIGGVLGDQQAATV
;
A
#
# COMPACT_ATOMS: atom_id res chain seq x y z
N TRP A 1 -0.57 4.37 -4.77
CA TRP A 1 -1.10 4.87 -6.07
C TRP A 1 -0.98 3.87 -7.21
N VAL A 2 0.23 3.42 -7.58
CA VAL A 2 0.42 2.48 -8.70
C VAL A 2 -0.36 1.18 -8.49
N LEU A 3 -0.27 0.58 -7.30
CA LEU A 3 -1.05 -0.58 -6.89
C LEU A 3 -2.55 -0.43 -7.19
N TRP A 4 -3.14 0.68 -6.73
CA TRP A 4 -4.57 0.96 -6.88
C TRP A 4 -4.98 1.00 -8.36
N ASN A 5 -4.19 1.65 -9.21
CA ASN A 5 -4.46 1.71 -10.65
C ASN A 5 -4.34 0.33 -11.31
N LEU A 6 -3.29 -0.43 -10.97
CA LEU A 6 -3.05 -1.75 -11.52
C LEU A 6 -4.14 -2.77 -11.15
N THR A 7 -4.71 -2.65 -9.95
CA THR A 7 -5.71 -3.60 -9.41
C THR A 7 -7.14 -3.22 -9.73
N GLY A 8 -7.41 -2.00 -10.22
CA GLY A 8 -8.68 -1.66 -10.83
C GLY A 8 -9.19 -0.25 -10.71
N GLY A 9 -8.48 0.59 -9.99
CA GLY A 9 -8.79 1.99 -9.83
C GLY A 9 -10.20 2.18 -9.28
N PRO A 10 -11.04 3.02 -9.91
CA PRO A 10 -12.42 3.24 -9.46
C PRO A 10 -13.28 1.97 -9.48
N ASN A 11 -12.86 0.93 -10.20
CA ASN A 11 -13.58 -0.33 -10.35
C ASN A 11 -13.08 -1.41 -9.38
N GLY A 12 -12.83 -1.05 -8.13
CA GLY A 12 -12.39 -2.00 -7.08
C GLY A 12 -10.86 -2.11 -6.91
N GLY A 13 -10.12 -1.04 -7.19
CA GLY A 13 -8.68 -0.99 -6.93
C GLY A 13 -8.35 -1.17 -5.44
N ILE A 14 -7.32 -1.95 -5.16
CA ILE A 14 -6.84 -2.22 -3.80
C ILE A 14 -6.13 -0.97 -3.27
N HIS A 15 -6.62 -0.48 -2.14
CA HIS A 15 -6.03 0.66 -1.43
C HIS A 15 -5.15 0.18 -0.28
N ALA A 16 -3.89 -0.11 -0.59
CA ALA A 16 -2.90 -0.60 0.36
C ALA A 16 -1.52 0.03 0.13
N THR A 17 -0.67 -0.05 1.16
CA THR A 17 0.74 0.34 1.17
C THR A 17 1.54 -0.65 2.02
N ASP A 18 2.85 -0.68 1.85
CA ASP A 18 3.71 -1.45 2.74
C ASP A 18 4.25 -0.60 3.90
N VAL A 19 4.81 -1.29 4.91
CA VAL A 19 5.42 -0.67 6.10
C VAL A 19 6.55 0.30 5.76
N THR A 20 7.32 0.06 4.70
CA THR A 20 8.45 0.94 4.35
C THR A 20 7.98 2.28 3.81
N ASN A 21 6.99 2.29 2.89
CA ASN A 21 6.38 3.53 2.43
C ASN A 21 5.57 4.23 3.54
N ALA A 22 4.81 3.47 4.34
CA ALA A 22 4.02 4.03 5.45
C ALA A 22 4.91 4.74 6.49
N SER A 23 6.08 4.18 6.82
CA SER A 23 7.05 4.82 7.74
C SER A 23 7.56 6.19 7.28
N ARG A 24 7.45 6.53 5.99
CA ARG A 24 7.90 7.82 5.42
C ARG A 24 6.84 8.91 5.43
N THR A 25 5.64 8.60 5.92
CA THR A 25 4.52 9.55 6.02
C THR A 25 4.54 10.38 7.30
N MET A 26 5.32 9.96 8.30
CA MET A 26 5.24 10.43 9.69
C MET A 26 3.90 10.14 10.40
N LEU A 27 3.01 9.32 9.82
CA LEU A 27 1.70 8.99 10.39
C LEU A 27 1.59 7.55 10.89
N MET A 28 2.59 6.71 10.61
CA MET A 28 2.62 5.31 11.06
C MET A 28 3.38 5.21 12.38
N ASN A 29 2.79 4.52 13.35
CA ASN A 29 3.47 4.14 14.57
C ASN A 29 4.43 2.96 14.29
N LEU A 30 5.71 3.11 14.63
CA LEU A 30 6.75 2.14 14.28
C LEU A 30 6.72 0.87 15.13
N GLU A 31 6.09 0.90 16.31
CA GLU A 31 5.98 -0.26 17.19
C GLU A 31 4.81 -1.15 16.80
N THR A 32 3.67 -0.53 16.47
CA THR A 32 2.43 -1.26 16.13
C THR A 32 2.29 -1.54 14.64
N LEU A 33 3.02 -0.81 13.79
CA LEU A 33 2.93 -0.85 12.32
C LEU A 33 1.53 -0.49 11.78
N ASP A 34 0.79 0.32 12.53
CA ASP A 34 -0.50 0.87 12.14
C ASP A 34 -0.46 2.41 12.12
N TRP A 35 -1.47 3.04 11.53
CA TRP A 35 -1.64 4.48 11.57
C TRP A 35 -1.89 4.96 13.01
N ASP A 36 -1.19 6.01 13.41
CA ASP A 36 -1.19 6.57 14.75
C ASP A 36 -2.38 7.53 14.95
N GLU A 37 -3.36 7.12 15.75
CA GLU A 37 -4.61 7.89 15.95
C GLU A 37 -4.36 9.30 16.51
N GLU A 38 -3.36 9.48 17.39
CA GLU A 38 -3.05 10.80 17.97
C GLU A 38 -2.55 11.77 16.89
N LEU A 39 -1.68 11.28 16.00
CA LEU A 39 -1.20 12.07 14.87
C LEU A 39 -2.30 12.34 13.84
N LEU A 40 -3.17 11.36 13.56
CA LEU A 40 -4.31 11.56 12.67
C LEU A 40 -5.27 12.63 13.20
N ASP A 41 -5.60 12.59 14.48
CA ASP A 41 -6.44 13.60 15.14
C ASP A 41 -5.77 14.97 15.13
N PHE A 42 -4.47 15.03 15.43
CA PHE A 42 -3.70 16.28 15.44
C PHE A 42 -3.72 17.00 14.07
N PHE A 43 -3.56 16.25 12.98
CA PHE A 43 -3.59 16.80 11.62
C PHE A 43 -5.01 16.88 11.02
N GLY A 44 -6.03 16.36 11.71
CA GLY A 44 -7.40 16.29 11.21
C GLY A 44 -7.56 15.40 9.98
N ILE A 45 -6.81 14.29 9.91
CA ILE A 45 -6.82 13.35 8.78
C ILE A 45 -7.80 12.19 9.09
N PRO A 46 -8.90 12.04 8.34
CA PRO A 46 -9.79 10.90 8.54
C PRO A 46 -9.09 9.58 8.22
N ARG A 47 -9.04 8.64 9.17
CA ARG A 47 -8.43 7.31 9.00
C ARG A 47 -8.93 6.56 7.77
N ALA A 48 -10.20 6.73 7.41
CA ALA A 48 -10.81 6.10 6.23
C ALA A 48 -10.16 6.50 4.90
N MET A 49 -9.41 7.61 4.85
CA MET A 49 -8.65 8.03 3.67
C MET A 49 -7.32 7.30 3.52
N LEU A 50 -6.85 6.56 4.53
CA LEU A 50 -5.53 5.95 4.52
C LEU A 50 -5.58 4.51 3.96
N PRO A 51 -4.53 4.08 3.24
CA PRO A 51 -4.43 2.71 2.76
C PRO A 51 -4.22 1.72 3.90
N LYS A 52 -4.63 0.47 3.72
CA LYS A 52 -4.25 -0.60 4.65
C LYS A 52 -2.73 -0.84 4.58
N ILE A 53 -2.07 -0.87 5.72
CA ILE A 53 -0.64 -1.21 5.83
C ILE A 53 -0.50 -2.73 5.82
N ASN A 54 0.37 -3.26 4.97
CA ASN A 54 0.70 -4.69 4.89
C ASN A 54 2.24 -4.89 4.91
N PRO A 55 2.74 -6.12 5.14
CA PRO A 55 4.15 -6.45 4.96
C PRO A 55 4.64 -6.20 3.53
N SER A 56 5.93 -5.88 3.38
CA SER A 56 6.55 -5.58 2.08
C SER A 56 6.54 -6.75 1.09
N SER A 57 6.53 -7.99 1.58
CA SER A 57 6.33 -9.21 0.80
C SER A 57 5.13 -9.94 1.38
N HIS A 58 4.08 -10.11 0.57
CA HIS A 58 2.86 -10.79 0.99
C HIS A 58 2.20 -11.43 -0.23
N PRO A 59 1.97 -12.76 -0.24
CA PRO A 59 1.49 -13.48 -1.43
C PRO A 59 0.13 -12.96 -1.94
N ASP A 60 -0.79 -12.61 -1.05
CA ASP A 60 -2.16 -12.23 -1.45
C ASP A 60 -2.59 -10.79 -1.14
N ALA A 61 -1.90 -10.04 -0.28
CA ALA A 61 -2.42 -8.78 0.28
C ALA A 61 -2.53 -7.64 -0.75
N TYR A 62 -1.69 -7.64 -1.78
CA TYR A 62 -1.71 -6.64 -2.84
C TYR A 62 -2.48 -7.11 -4.08
N GLY A 63 -3.03 -8.33 -4.05
CA GLY A 63 -3.88 -8.88 -5.10
C GLY A 63 -3.17 -9.10 -6.43
N SER A 64 -3.92 -8.96 -7.52
CA SER A 64 -3.40 -9.16 -8.88
C SER A 64 -3.76 -7.98 -9.78
N THR A 65 -2.95 -7.74 -10.80
CA THR A 65 -3.26 -6.75 -11.84
C THR A 65 -4.58 -7.09 -12.55
N ARG A 66 -5.30 -6.07 -13.01
CA ARG A 66 -6.42 -6.28 -13.92
C ARG A 66 -5.92 -6.69 -15.30
N THR A 67 -6.61 -7.65 -15.89
CA THR A 67 -6.42 -8.02 -17.28
C THR A 67 -6.90 -6.86 -18.17
N SER A 68 -5.96 -6.18 -18.81
CA SER A 68 -6.17 -5.08 -19.74
C SER A 68 -4.89 -4.91 -20.55
N ARG A 69 -4.96 -4.45 -21.81
CA ARG A 69 -3.73 -4.22 -22.59
C ARG A 69 -2.81 -3.24 -21.85
N PRO A 70 -1.50 -3.55 -21.68
CA PRO A 70 -0.73 -4.59 -22.37
C PRO A 70 -0.72 -6.00 -21.74
N LEU A 71 -1.30 -6.18 -20.56
CA LEU A 71 -1.33 -7.45 -19.83
C LEU A 71 -2.46 -8.37 -20.32
N SER A 72 -2.09 -9.50 -20.92
CA SER A 72 -3.04 -10.52 -21.40
C SER A 72 -3.56 -11.44 -20.29
N ALA A 73 -2.95 -11.41 -19.10
CA ALA A 73 -3.36 -12.18 -17.94
C ALA A 73 -3.21 -11.33 -16.66
N ALA A 74 -3.97 -11.70 -15.61
CA ALA A 74 -3.79 -11.14 -14.28
C ALA A 74 -2.46 -11.64 -13.69
N ILE A 75 -1.63 -10.73 -13.20
CA ILE A 75 -0.32 -11.02 -12.61
C ILE A 75 -0.38 -10.71 -11.11
N PRO A 76 -0.03 -11.67 -10.23
CA PRO A 76 0.04 -11.42 -8.80
C PRO A 76 1.04 -10.31 -8.46
N ILE A 77 0.65 -9.40 -7.57
CA ILE A 77 1.52 -8.39 -6.99
C ILE A 77 1.89 -8.91 -5.60
N GLY A 78 3.09 -9.48 -5.47
CA GLY A 78 3.56 -10.07 -4.21
C GLY A 78 4.39 -9.13 -3.35
N GLY A 79 4.82 -7.98 -3.87
CA GLY A 79 5.77 -7.10 -3.19
C GLY A 79 5.59 -5.62 -3.48
N VAL A 80 5.72 -4.81 -2.42
CA VAL A 80 5.72 -3.35 -2.45
C VAL A 80 6.77 -2.86 -1.45
N LEU A 81 7.71 -2.03 -1.89
CA LEU A 81 8.79 -1.48 -1.08
C LEU A 81 9.10 -0.05 -1.52
N GLY A 82 9.52 0.79 -0.57
CA GLY A 82 10.17 2.07 -0.85
C GLY A 82 11.49 1.85 -1.58
N ASP A 83 11.90 2.78 -2.43
CA ASP A 83 13.04 2.62 -3.35
C ASP A 83 14.38 2.34 -2.64
N GLN A 84 14.72 3.09 -1.59
CA GLN A 84 15.95 2.89 -0.83
C GLN A 84 15.93 1.56 -0.06
N GLN A 85 14.79 1.20 0.52
CA GLN A 85 14.61 -0.07 1.21
C GLN A 85 14.68 -1.24 0.23
N ALA A 86 14.10 -1.08 -0.98
CA ALA A 86 14.19 -2.05 -2.06
C ALA A 86 15.62 -2.20 -2.60
N ALA A 87 16.42 -1.14 -2.62
CA ALA A 87 17.82 -1.22 -3.01
C ALA A 87 18.71 -1.90 -1.96
N THR A 88 18.23 -2.03 -0.72
CA THR A 88 18.97 -2.65 0.39
C THR A 88 18.80 -4.18 0.43
N VAL A 89 17.69 -4.70 -0.09
CA VAL A 89 17.39 -6.15 -0.16
C VAL A 89 17.97 -6.80 -1.41
#